data_AF-A0A520BGB1-F1
#
_entry.id   AF-A0A520BGB1-F1
#
_cell.length_a   1.000
_cell.length_b   1.000
_cell.length_c   1.000
_cell.angle_alpha   90.00
_cell.angle_beta   90.00
_cell.angle_gamma   90.00
#
_symmetry.space_group_name_H-M   'P 1'
#
loop_
_entity.id
_entity.type
_entity.pdbx_description
1 polymer ?
#
loop_
_entity_poly.entity_id
_entity_poly.type
_entity_poly.pdbx_seq_one_letter_code
_entity_poly.pdbx_strand_id
1 'polypeptide(L)'
;YFVFGEGVKAGDLNYIVKKGYVFKTYEGKLIQTGIRSKQVGAIQSNEFEFSVSDKAVAEKMMLNSGKTFELHYHEYKGTLPWRGFSVYVVDSIISMREPQQ
;
A
#
# COMPACT_ATOMS: atom_id res chain seq x y z
N TYR A 1 2.11 9.53 19.11
CA TYR A 1 2.79 8.57 18.21
C TYR A 1 3.81 9.33 17.39
N PHE A 2 5.05 8.87 17.29
CA PHE A 2 6.08 9.53 16.47
C PHE A 2 6.03 8.95 15.05
N VAL A 3 5.62 9.77 14.09
CA VAL A 3 5.66 9.48 12.65
C VAL A 3 7.00 9.99 12.12
N PHE A 4 7.74 9.14 11.40
CA PHE A 4 9.03 9.53 10.84
C PHE A 4 8.87 10.38 9.58
N GLY A 5 7.90 10.03 8.74
CA GLY A 5 7.51 10.77 7.56
C GLY A 5 6.10 10.41 7.16
N GLU A 6 5.47 11.23 6.35
CA GLU A 6 4.16 10.97 5.77
C GLU A 6 4.21 11.28 4.28
N GLY A 7 3.34 10.64 3.51
CA GLY A 7 3.35 10.82 2.08
C GLY A 7 2.22 10.13 1.38
N VAL A 8 2.21 10.28 0.05
CA VAL A 8 1.18 9.73 -0.82
C VAL A 8 1.85 8.87 -1.89
N LYS A 9 1.30 7.68 -2.12
CA LYS A 9 1.71 6.80 -3.21
C LYS A 9 0.50 6.36 -4.02
N ALA A 10 0.62 6.48 -5.33
CA ALA A 10 -0.37 5.98 -6.28
C ALA A 10 0.14 4.70 -6.95
N GLY A 11 -0.77 3.77 -7.21
CA GLY A 11 -0.46 2.53 -7.94
C GLY A 11 -1.66 1.59 -7.99
N ASP A 12 -1.52 0.54 -8.78
CA ASP A 12 -2.55 -0.48 -8.96
C ASP A 12 -2.52 -1.46 -7.80
N LEU A 13 -3.67 -1.70 -7.16
CA LEU A 13 -3.74 -2.63 -6.04
C LEU A 13 -3.63 -4.07 -6.57
N ASN A 14 -2.48 -4.68 -6.31
CA ASN A 14 -2.22 -6.07 -6.68
C ASN A 14 -2.93 -7.03 -5.71
N TYR A 15 -2.68 -6.88 -4.41
CA TYR A 15 -3.37 -7.65 -3.39
C TYR A 15 -3.46 -6.89 -2.07
N ILE A 16 -4.40 -7.34 -1.23
CA ILE A 16 -4.45 -7.04 0.20
C ILE A 16 -4.91 -8.30 0.93
N VAL A 17 -4.19 -8.67 2.00
CA VAL A 17 -4.46 -9.91 2.75
C VAL A 17 -4.42 -9.65 4.24
N LYS A 18 -5.30 -10.30 4.99
CA LYS A 18 -5.25 -10.28 6.45
C LYS A 18 -4.37 -11.41 6.96
N LYS A 19 -3.20 -11.10 7.54
CA LYS A 19 -2.25 -12.11 8.02
C LYS A 19 -1.64 -11.73 9.37
N GLY A 20 -1.14 -12.73 10.09
CA GLY A 20 -0.50 -12.57 11.40
C GLY A 20 -0.85 -13.69 12.37
N TYR A 21 0.01 -13.87 13.37
CA TYR A 21 -0.11 -14.95 14.38
C TYR A 21 -0.95 -14.48 15.58
N VAL A 22 -0.42 -13.53 16.36
CA VAL A 22 -1.09 -12.97 17.55
C VAL A 22 -1.88 -11.72 17.18
N PHE A 23 -1.24 -10.80 16.45
CA PHE A 23 -1.89 -9.62 15.89
C PHE A 23 -2.09 -9.83 14.39
N LYS A 24 -3.34 -9.75 13.93
CA LYS A 24 -3.67 -9.84 12.51
C LYS A 24 -3.83 -8.44 11.94
N THR A 25 -2.98 -8.10 10.99
CA THR A 25 -3.01 -6.84 10.26
C THR A 25 -3.35 -7.09 8.79
N TYR A 26 -3.73 -6.05 8.09
CA TYR A 26 -3.97 -6.12 6.66
C TYR A 26 -2.70 -5.67 5.94
N GLU A 27 -2.24 -6.46 4.98
CA GLU A 27 -0.98 -6.26 4.29
C GLU A 27 -1.24 -6.20 2.79
N GLY A 28 -0.87 -5.09 2.17
CA GLY A 28 -1.15 -4.80 0.77
C GLY A 28 0.10 -4.53 -0.05
N LYS A 29 -0.05 -4.68 -1.37
CA LYS A 29 0.97 -4.35 -2.36
C LYS A 29 0.35 -3.53 -3.49
N LEU A 30 0.89 -2.33 -3.72
CA LEU A 30 0.63 -1.56 -4.93
C LEU A 30 1.74 -1.81 -5.95
N ILE A 31 1.37 -1.86 -7.23
CA ILE A 31 2.31 -1.84 -8.34
C ILE A 31 2.26 -0.45 -8.98
N GLN A 32 3.41 0.23 -9.02
CA GLN A 32 3.57 1.53 -9.65
C GLN A 32 3.99 1.33 -11.10
N THR A 33 3.01 1.37 -11.99
CA THR A 33 3.21 1.30 -13.43
C THR A 33 3.62 2.68 -13.94
N GLY A 34 4.87 2.88 -14.39
CA GLY A 34 5.24 4.15 -15.03
C GLY A 34 6.69 4.62 -14.95
N ILE A 35 7.55 4.04 -14.10
CA ILE A 35 8.97 4.40 -14.12
C ILE A 35 9.64 3.59 -15.24
N ARG A 36 9.55 4.10 -16.47
CA ARG A 36 10.42 3.67 -17.56
C ARG A 36 11.85 3.99 -17.13
N SER A 37 12.61 2.97 -16.75
CA SER A 37 14.05 3.09 -16.67
C SER A 37 14.55 3.61 -18.03
N LYS A 38 15.56 4.49 -18.04
CA LYS A 38 16.21 4.98 -19.29
C LYS A 38 16.88 3.84 -20.10
N GLN A 39 16.73 2.60 -19.68
CA GLN A 39 17.34 1.42 -20.28
C GLN A 39 16.34 0.76 -21.21
N VAL A 40 16.67 0.76 -22.51
CA VAL A 40 15.88 0.14 -23.57
C VAL A 40 15.63 -1.33 -23.22
N GLY A 41 14.38 -1.69 -22.90
CA GLY A 41 13.94 -3.06 -22.67
C GLY A 41 13.58 -3.46 -21.23
N ALA A 42 13.79 -2.60 -20.21
CA ALA A 42 13.44 -2.92 -18.83
C ALA A 42 12.27 -2.06 -18.33
N ILE A 43 11.04 -2.60 -18.43
CA ILE A 43 9.90 -2.10 -17.66
C ILE A 43 10.15 -2.52 -16.21
N GLN A 44 10.63 -1.61 -15.37
CA GLN A 44 10.65 -1.82 -13.92
C GLN A 44 9.37 -1.26 -13.33
N SER A 45 8.45 -2.15 -12.95
CA SER A 45 7.31 -1.79 -12.12
C SER A 45 7.80 -1.71 -10.68
N ASN A 46 7.69 -0.54 -10.04
CA ASN A 46 8.08 -0.39 -8.65
C ASN A 46 6.97 -0.90 -7.74
N GLU A 47 7.31 -1.77 -6.79
CA GLU A 47 6.34 -2.31 -5.84
C GLU A 47 6.34 -1.47 -4.56
N PHE A 48 5.16 -1.24 -3.99
CA PHE A 48 4.99 -0.59 -2.70
C PHE A 48 4.22 -1.51 -1.76
N GLU A 49 4.94 -2.04 -0.76
CA GLU A 49 4.38 -2.88 0.30
C GLU A 49 4.00 -2.05 1.52
N PHE A 50 2.76 -2.20 1.97
CA PHE A 50 2.22 -1.41 3.06
C PHE A 50 1.34 -2.26 3.99
N SER A 51 1.19 -1.79 5.21
CA SER A 51 0.27 -2.35 6.19
C SER A 51 -0.91 -1.40 6.40
N VAL A 52 -2.08 -1.94 6.74
CA VAL A 52 -3.27 -1.19 7.12
C VAL A 52 -3.73 -1.69 8.48
N SER A 53 -3.79 -0.78 9.45
CA SER A 53 -4.31 -1.07 10.78
C SER A 53 -5.83 -0.89 10.85
N ASP A 54 -6.39 0.01 10.05
CA ASP A 54 -7.83 0.26 10.00
C ASP A 54 -8.56 -0.78 9.12
N LYS A 55 -9.49 -1.52 9.76
CA LYS A 55 -10.31 -2.52 9.10
C LYS A 55 -11.20 -1.93 8.00
N ALA A 56 -11.78 -0.74 8.19
CA ALA A 56 -12.67 -0.13 7.22
C ALA A 56 -11.93 0.29 5.94
N VAL A 57 -10.69 0.75 6.09
CA VAL A 57 -9.81 1.08 4.95
C VAL A 57 -9.45 -0.19 4.19
N ALA A 58 -9.04 -1.23 4.90
CA ALA A 58 -8.69 -2.50 4.27
C ALA A 58 -9.90 -3.16 3.58
N GLU A 59 -11.09 -3.09 4.16
CA GLU A 59 -12.32 -3.60 3.55
C GLU A 59 -12.68 -2.85 2.27
N LYS A 60 -12.55 -1.52 2.26
CA LYS A 60 -12.72 -0.75 1.02
C LYS A 60 -11.76 -1.17 -0.08
N MET A 61 -10.49 -1.41 0.26
CA MET A 61 -9.50 -1.91 -0.70
C MET A 61 -9.84 -3.31 -1.22
N MET A 62 -10.23 -4.23 -0.33
CA MET A 62 -10.63 -5.59 -0.69
C MET A 62 -11.83 -5.60 -1.65
N LEU A 63 -12.84 -4.77 -1.37
CA LEU A 63 -14.05 -4.66 -2.21
C LEU A 63 -13.77 -4.01 -3.57
N ASN A 64 -12.70 -3.22 -3.67
CA ASN A 64 -12.32 -2.49 -4.88
C ASN A 64 -10.97 -2.99 -5.44
N SER A 65 -10.68 -4.28 -5.26
CA SER A 65 -9.46 -4.90 -5.78
C SER A 65 -9.34 -4.73 -7.31
N GLY A 66 -8.12 -4.53 -7.80
CA GLY A 66 -7.84 -4.31 -9.22
C GLY A 66 -8.02 -2.86 -9.71
N LYS A 67 -8.45 -1.95 -8.83
CA LYS A 67 -8.46 -0.50 -9.11
C LYS A 67 -7.10 0.15 -8.83
N THR A 68 -6.90 1.34 -9.38
CA THR A 68 -5.76 2.20 -9.04
C THR A 68 -6.10 2.99 -7.79
N PHE A 69 -5.22 2.94 -6.79
CA PHE A 69 -5.39 3.63 -5.52
C PHE A 69 -4.32 4.69 -5.34
N GLU A 70 -4.71 5.77 -4.69
CA GLU A 70 -3.81 6.78 -4.14
C GLU A 70 -3.94 6.75 -2.62
N LEU A 71 -2.87 6.33 -1.95
CA LEU A 71 -2.87 6.02 -0.53
C LEU A 71 -2.00 7.01 0.22
N HIS A 72 -2.55 7.58 1.28
CA HIS A 72 -1.77 8.28 2.29
C HIS A 72 -1.16 7.26 3.25
N TYR A 73 0.11 7.44 3.59
CA TYR A 73 0.80 6.56 4.53
C TYR A 73 1.65 7.34 5.50
N HIS A 74 1.80 6.75 6.69
CA HIS A 74 2.81 7.12 7.66
C HIS A 74 3.98 6.13 7.59
N GLU A 75 5.18 6.67 7.45
CA GLU A 75 6.43 5.95 7.59
C GLU A 75 6.91 6.00 9.04
N TYR A 76 7.39 4.86 9.52
CA TYR A 76 7.98 4.71 10.85
C TYR A 76 9.38 4.13 10.75
N LYS A 77 10.25 4.40 11.72
CA LYS A 77 11.63 3.87 11.74
C LYS A 77 11.72 2.34 11.96
N GLY A 78 10.60 1.67 12.20
CA GLY A 78 10.56 0.24 12.48
C GLY A 78 9.14 -0.31 12.46
N THR A 79 9.02 -1.62 12.40
CA THR A 79 7.74 -2.33 12.41
C THR A 79 7.34 -2.68 13.85
N LEU A 80 6.04 -2.67 14.13
CA LEU A 80 5.49 -3.11 15.41
C LEU A 80 4.45 -4.19 15.13
N PRO A 81 4.44 -5.32 15.86
CA PRO A 81 3.57 -6.45 15.55
C PRO A 81 2.08 -6.11 15.47
N TRP A 82 1.59 -5.15 16.27
CA TRP A 82 0.19 -4.70 16.27
C TRP A 82 -0.13 -3.65 15.19
N ARG A 83 0.87 -3.14 14.48
CA ARG A 83 0.73 -2.09 13.46
C ARG A 83 0.93 -2.62 12.04
N GLY A 84 1.65 -3.73 11.90
CA GLY A 84 1.80 -4.46 10.65
C GLY A 84 3.23 -4.85 10.36
N PHE A 85 3.42 -5.46 9.19
CA PHE A 85 4.69 -6.02 8.74
C PHE A 85 5.55 -5.01 7.96
N SER A 86 4.98 -3.89 7.53
CA SER A 86 5.67 -2.82 6.83
C SER A 86 5.91 -1.60 7.74
N VAL A 87 6.99 -0.86 7.46
CA VAL A 87 7.25 0.45 8.06
C VAL A 87 6.29 1.52 7.54
N TYR A 88 5.66 1.25 6.39
CA TYR A 88 4.64 2.09 5.77
C TYR A 88 3.27 1.61 6.19
N VAL A 89 2.55 2.47 6.90
CA VAL A 89 1.22 2.17 7.42
C VAL A 89 0.24 3.14 6.78
N VAL A 90 -0.64 2.60 5.95
CA VAL A 90 -1.68 3.38 5.28
C VAL A 90 -2.79 3.67 6.28
N ASP A 91 -3.10 4.95 6.43
CA ASP A 91 -4.19 5.44 7.27
C ASP A 91 -5.44 5.79 6.43
N SER A 92 -5.27 6.22 5.17
CA SER A 92 -6.40 6.67 4.37
C SER A 92 -6.21 6.47 2.86
N ILE A 93 -7.35 6.36 2.17
CA ILE A 93 -7.44 6.32 0.71
C ILE A 93 -7.81 7.72 0.24
N ILE A 94 -6.92 8.37 -0.50
CA ILE A 94 -7.13 9.70 -1.06
C ILE A 94 -8.05 9.61 -2.27
N SER A 95 -7.74 8.70 -3.20
CA SER A 95 -8.56 8.49 -4.39
C SER A 95 -8.53 7.03 -4.85
N MET A 96 -9.60 6.65 -5.53
CA MET A 96 -9.74 5.36 -6.22
C MET A 96 -10.20 5.64 -7.64
N ARG A 97 -9.51 5.06 -8.62
CA ARG A 97 -9.79 5.21 -10.05
C ARG A 97 -9.87 3.84 -10.71
N GLU A 98 -10.67 3.75 -11.77
CA GLU A 98 -10.64 2.55 -12.61
C GLU A 98 -9.24 2.36 -13.20
N PRO A 99 -8.76 1.11 -13.33
CA PRO A 99 -7.45 0.84 -13.88
C PRO A 99 -7.37 1.40 -15.30
N GLN A 100 -6.27 2.10 -15.60
CA GLN A 100 -6.05 2.68 -16.91
C GLN A 100 -5.74 1.54 -17.90
N GLN A 101 -6.75 1.14 -18.68
CA GLN A 101 -6.65 0.13 -19.75
C GLN A 101 -5.67 0.57 -20.84
#